data_AF-A0A7G1ICV7-F1
#
_entry.id   AF-A0A7G1ICV7-F1
#
_cell.length_a   1.000
_cell.length_b   1.000
_cell.length_c   1.000
_cell.angle_alpha   90.00
_cell.angle_beta   90.00
_cell.angle_gamma   90.00
#
_symmetry.space_group_name_H-M   'P 1'
#
loop_
_entity.id
_entity.type
_entity.pdbx_description
1 polymer ?
#
loop_
_entity_poly.entity_id
_entity_poly.type
_entity_poly.pdbx_seq_one_letter_code
_entity_poly.pdbx_strand_id
1 'polypeptide(L)'
;MVPNNAHALFGRPMVTSPDARIAIEIEADGHDALVFCDGRREMLIPAGGRLEVTRCDTPVRWARLDSAPFTDRLVTKFQLPVTGWRGK
;
A
#
# COMPACT_ATOMS: atom_id res chain seq x y z
N MET A 1 1.01 4.19 4.49
CA MET A 1 -0.29 4.80 4.12
C MET A 1 -0.08 5.86 3.06
N VAL A 2 -0.88 5.85 2.00
CA VAL A 2 -0.84 6.86 0.93
C VAL A 2 -2.25 7.42 0.78
N PRO A 3 -2.50 8.70 1.12
CA PRO A 3 -3.79 9.34 0.84
C PRO A 3 -4.04 9.38 -0.67
N ASN A 4 -5.22 8.93 -1.11
CA ASN A 4 -5.56 8.91 -2.53
C ASN A 4 -6.23 10.24 -2.92
N ASN A 5 -5.57 11.06 -3.76
CA ASN A 5 -6.08 12.35 -4.25
C ASN A 5 -6.63 13.27 -3.14
N ALA A 6 -5.96 13.32 -1.99
CA ALA A 6 -6.40 14.12 -0.87
C ALA A 6 -6.37 15.62 -1.20
N HIS A 7 -7.51 16.30 -1.06
CA HIS A 7 -7.59 17.75 -1.14
C HIS A 7 -7.16 18.37 0.21
N ALA A 8 -5.85 18.39 0.45
CA ALA A 8 -5.26 18.88 1.69
C ALA A 8 -3.84 19.41 1.45
N LEU A 9 -3.38 20.34 2.29
CA LEU A 9 -1.99 20.83 2.26
C LEU A 9 -0.98 19.73 2.64
N PHE A 10 -1.40 18.77 3.47
CA PHE A 10 -0.60 17.62 3.85
C PHE A 10 -1.27 16.32 3.39
N GLY A 11 -0.85 15.84 2.21
CA GLY A 11 -1.27 14.55 1.63
C GLY A 11 -0.11 13.60 1.39
N ARG A 12 1.01 13.76 2.12
CA ARG A 12 2.25 13.01 1.86
C ARG A 12 2.12 11.54 2.29
N PRO A 13 2.82 10.61 1.61
CA PRO A 13 2.96 9.23 2.08
C PRO A 13 3.56 9.14 3.48
N MET A 14 3.08 8.17 4.27
CA MET A 14 3.59 7.85 5.60
C MET A 14 4.01 6.38 5.66
N VAL A 15 5.16 6.12 6.30
CA VAL A 15 5.68 4.77 6.56
C VAL A 15 5.64 4.54 8.07
N THR A 16 5.10 3.40 8.49
CA THR A 16 4.84 3.09 9.91
C THR A 16 5.53 1.80 10.33
N SER A 17 5.67 1.60 11.64
CA SER A 17 6.05 0.29 12.20
C SER A 17 5.04 -0.79 11.76
N PRO A 18 5.48 -2.06 11.57
CA PRO A 18 4.57 -3.19 11.37
C PRO A 18 3.55 -3.39 12.50
N ASP A 19 3.85 -2.92 13.71
CA ASP A 19 2.97 -3.05 14.89
C ASP A 19 1.99 -1.89 15.05
N ALA A 20 2.04 -0.90 14.14
CA ALA A 20 1.12 0.21 14.14
C ALA A 20 -0.31 -0.24 13.76
N ARG A 21 -1.30 0.48 14.30
CA ARG A 21 -2.71 0.36 13.89
C ARG A 21 -3.07 1.57 13.05
N ILE A 22 -3.54 1.34 11.83
CA ILE A 22 -4.02 2.40 10.94
C ILE A 22 -5.54 2.38 10.99
N ALA A 23 -6.15 3.53 11.26
CA ALA A 23 -7.59 3.67 11.23
C ALA A 23 -8.03 4.77 10.26
N ILE A 24 -9.13 4.51 9.57
CA ILE A 24 -9.77 5.44 8.65
C ILE A 24 -11.25 5.47 9.02
N GLU A 25 -11.74 6.64 9.41
CA GLU A 25 -13.14 6.86 9.73
C GLU A 25 -13.83 7.46 8.51
N ILE A 26 -15.00 6.91 8.18
CA ILE A 26 -15.86 7.42 7.12
C ILE A 26 -16.84 8.40 7.73
N GLU A 27 -17.01 9.56 7.10
CA GLU A 27 -17.92 10.60 7.56
C GLU A 27 -19.35 10.05 7.72
N ALA A 28 -20.01 10.38 8.84
CA ALA A 28 -21.34 9.87 9.18
C ALA A 28 -22.45 10.44 8.28
N ASP A 29 -22.35 11.72 7.94
CA ASP A 29 -23.32 12.42 7.09
C ASP A 29 -22.98 12.30 5.58
N GLY A 30 -21.96 11.51 5.26
CA GLY A 30 -21.47 11.28 3.91
C GLY A 30 -22.15 10.09 3.23
N HIS A 31 -21.41 9.46 2.32
CA HIS A 31 -21.84 8.26 1.60
C HIS A 31 -21.07 7.03 2.08
N ASP A 32 -21.66 5.86 1.86
CA ASP A 32 -20.94 4.59 2.00
C ASP A 32 -19.68 4.59 1.11
N ALA A 33 -18.64 3.92 1.58
CA ALA A 33 -17.38 3.74 0.90
C ALA A 33 -17.15 2.28 0.50
N LEU A 34 -16.17 2.05 -0.38
CA LEU A 34 -15.73 0.71 -0.77
C LEU A 34 -14.28 0.50 -0.39
N VAL A 35 -13.97 -0.71 0.06
CA VAL A 35 -12.59 -1.18 0.21
C VAL A 35 -12.33 -2.36 -0.69
N PHE A 36 -11.18 -2.33 -1.37
CA PHE A 36 -10.70 -3.41 -2.21
C PHE A 36 -9.42 -4.00 -1.60
N CYS A 37 -9.42 -5.29 -1.29
CA CYS A 37 -8.23 -6.02 -0.90
C CYS A 37 -7.63 -6.73 -2.14
N ASP A 38 -6.36 -6.46 -2.41
CA ASP A 38 -5.58 -6.97 -3.56
C ASP A 38 -6.24 -6.74 -4.92
N GLY A 39 -7.09 -5.71 -5.04
CA GLY A 39 -7.80 -5.36 -6.28
C GLY A 39 -8.90 -6.35 -6.69
N ARG A 40 -9.31 -7.28 -5.82
CA ARG A 40 -10.36 -8.27 -6.15
C ARG A 40 -11.43 -8.45 -5.08
N ARG A 41 -11.07 -8.48 -3.80
CA ARG A 41 -12.04 -8.71 -2.71
C ARG A 41 -12.62 -7.37 -2.29
N GLU A 42 -13.92 -7.19 -2.51
CA GLU A 42 -14.64 -5.95 -2.24
C GLU A 42 -15.44 -6.07 -0.95
N MET A 43 -15.49 -4.99 -0.17
CA MET A 43 -16.38 -4.85 0.99
C MET A 43 -16.95 -3.43 1.04
N LEU A 44 -18.23 -3.32 1.38
CA LEU A 44 -18.90 -2.05 1.67
C LEU A 44 -18.54 -1.58 3.08
N ILE A 45 -18.23 -0.30 3.21
CA ILE A 45 -18.04 0.38 4.51
C ILE A 45 -19.17 1.41 4.63
N PRO A 46 -20.13 1.22 5.54
CA PRO A 46 -21.20 2.19 5.75
C PRO A 46 -20.67 3.58 6.11
N ALA A 47 -21.43 4.63 5.77
CA ALA A 47 -21.21 5.97 6.31
C ALA A 47 -21.16 5.92 7.86
N GLY A 48 -20.22 6.66 8.46
CA GLY A 48 -19.93 6.58 9.91
C GLY A 48 -19.17 5.33 10.34
N GLY A 49 -18.84 4.44 9.41
CA GLY A 49 -18.03 3.25 9.65
C GLY A 49 -16.55 3.58 9.92
N ARG A 50 -15.83 2.60 10.48
CA ARG A 50 -14.41 2.70 10.76
C ARG A 50 -13.67 1.49 10.22
N LEU A 51 -12.66 1.73 9.39
CA LEU A 51 -11.75 0.72 8.87
C LEU A 51 -10.50 0.69 9.73
N GLU A 52 -10.12 -0.50 10.20
CA GLU A 52 -8.86 -0.73 10.91
C GLU A 52 -7.97 -1.69 10.13
N VAL A 53 -6.72 -1.28 9.92
CA VAL A 53 -5.70 -2.07 9.23
C VAL A 53 -4.54 -2.31 10.18
N THR A 54 -4.23 -3.59 10.38
CA THR A 54 -3.14 -4.09 11.22
C THR A 54 -2.39 -5.20 10.49
N ARG A 55 -1.20 -5.55 10.98
CA ARG A 55 -0.48 -6.73 10.51
C ARG A 55 -1.27 -8.00 10.89
N CYS A 56 -1.49 -8.87 9.90
CA CYS A 56 -2.09 -10.19 10.14
C CYS A 56 -1.08 -11.14 10.81
N ASP A 57 -1.55 -11.97 11.75
CA ASP A 57 -0.75 -12.99 12.42
C ASP A 57 -0.35 -14.15 11.49
N THR A 58 -1.07 -14.34 10.39
CA THR A 58 -0.80 -15.39 9.40
C THR A 58 -0.14 -14.79 8.16
N PRO A 59 1.19 -14.94 7.99
CA PRO A 59 1.88 -14.43 6.81
C PRO A 59 1.66 -15.34 5.60
N VAL A 60 1.71 -14.74 4.40
CA VAL A 60 1.77 -15.51 3.15
C VAL A 60 3.12 -16.23 3.05
N ARG A 61 3.09 -17.53 2.75
CA ARG A 61 4.31 -18.31 2.50
C ARG A 61 4.78 -18.10 1.06
N TRP A 62 5.99 -17.58 0.90
CA TRP A 62 6.63 -17.37 -0.40
C TRP A 62 7.77 -18.35 -0.59
N ALA A 63 7.69 -19.20 -1.64
CA ALA A 63 8.84 -19.97 -2.08
C ALA A 63 9.86 -19.03 -2.74
N ARG A 64 11.14 -19.17 -2.39
CA ARG A 64 12.24 -18.45 -3.04
C ARG A 64 13.05 -19.42 -3.90
N LEU A 65 13.18 -19.07 -5.18
CA LEU A 65 14.11 -19.70 -6.11
C LEU A 65 15.34 -18.80 -6.26
N ASP A 66 16.34 -19.23 -7.01
CA ASP A 66 17.46 -18.37 -7.41
C ASP A 66 16.96 -17.26 -8.34
N SER A 67 16.45 -16.19 -7.74
CA SER A 67 15.73 -15.10 -8.40
C SER A 67 16.53 -13.80 -8.30
N ALA A 68 16.51 -13.01 -9.38
CA ALA A 68 17.12 -11.68 -9.39
C ALA A 68 16.71 -10.84 -8.15
N PRO A 69 17.66 -10.13 -7.51
CA PRO A 69 17.37 -9.21 -6.40
C PRO A 69 16.20 -8.26 -6.69
N PHE A 70 15.55 -7.74 -5.64
CA PHE A 70 14.45 -6.79 -5.81
C PHE A 70 14.85 -5.55 -6.63
N THR A 71 16.08 -5.06 -6.46
CA THR A 71 16.62 -3.92 -7.20
C THR A 71 16.60 -4.16 -8.71
N ASP A 72 17.04 -5.32 -9.18
CA ASP A 72 17.06 -5.65 -10.61
C ASP A 72 15.63 -5.72 -11.17
N ARG A 73 14.71 -6.33 -10.42
CA ARG A 73 13.29 -6.37 -10.80
C ARG A 73 12.68 -4.97 -10.90
N LEU A 74 13.06 -4.06 -10.01
CA LEU A 74 12.58 -2.68 -10.01
C LEU A 74 13.14 -1.91 -11.22
N VAL A 75 14.43 -2.07 -11.54
CA VAL A 75 15.05 -1.48 -12.74
C VAL A 75 14.37 -1.97 -14.00
N THR A 76 14.21 -3.28 -14.18
CA THR A 76 13.60 -3.85 -15.38
C THR A 76 12.14 -3.41 -15.53
N LYS A 77 11.35 -3.45 -14.45
CA LYS A 77 9.92 -3.15 -14.51
C LYS A 77 9.63 -1.68 -14.84
N PHE A 78 10.43 -0.77 -14.30
CA PHE A 78 10.22 0.67 -14.49
C PHE A 78 11.20 1.30 -15.50
N GLN A 79 12.01 0.47 -16.16
CA GLN A 79 13.05 0.91 -17.12
C GLN A 79 13.94 2.00 -16.53
N LEU A 80 14.38 1.81 -15.28
CA LEU A 80 15.18 2.83 -14.61
C LEU A 80 16.54 3.01 -15.30
N PRO A 81 17.03 4.25 -15.43
CA PRO A 81 18.34 4.50 -16.00
C PRO A 81 19.44 3.96 -15.07
N VAL A 82 20.29 3.10 -15.61
CA VAL A 82 21.41 2.47 -14.88
C VAL A 82 22.76 2.65 -15.59
N THR A 83 22.80 3.49 -16.62
CA THR A 83 24.03 3.84 -17.33
C THR A 83 25.05 4.49 -16.39
N GLY A 84 26.33 4.17 -16.56
CA GLY A 84 27.43 4.77 -15.79
C GLY A 84 27.63 4.23 -14.36
N TRP A 85 26.82 3.27 -13.89
CA TRP A 85 26.93 2.73 -12.52
C TRP A 85 28.33 2.18 -12.19
N ARG A 86 29.01 1.49 -13.12
CA ARG A 86 30.35 0.92 -12.88
C ARG A 86 31.49 1.56 -13.66
N GLY A 87 31.30 2.74 -14.24
CA GLY A 87 32.40 3.53 -14.81
C GLY A 87 33.17 2.87 -15.98
N LYS A 88 32.45 2.27 -16.93
CA LYS A 88 32.91 2.14 -18.32
C LYS A 88 31.88 2.79 -19.24
#